data_AF-A0A5W7RYZ4-F1
#
_entry.id   AF-A0A5W7RYZ4-F1
#
_cell.length_a   1.000
_cell.length_b   1.000
_cell.length_c   1.000
_cell.angle_alpha   90.00
_cell.angle_beta   90.00
_cell.angle_gamma   90.00
#
_symmetry.space_group_name_H-M   'P 1'
#
loop_
_entity.id
_entity.type
_entity.pdbx_description
1 polymer ?
#
loop_
_entity_poly.entity_id
_entity_poly.type
_entity_poly.pdbx_seq_one_letter_code
_entity_poly.pdbx_strand_id
1 'polypeptide(L)' 'MLQGINFGPFVAMHLRGDWGDISEIEKAMNLFSLENNTGHVLSIHQVTPEITIWITTKAGQTVIMLPTN' A
#
# COMPACT_ATOMS: atom_id res chain seq x y z
N MET A 1 1.95 -10.75 -18.49
CA MET A 1 0.87 -9.82 -18.95
C MET A 1 -0.16 -9.77 -17.83
N LEU A 2 -0.24 -8.67 -17.08
CA LEU A 2 -1.18 -8.46 -15.96
C LEU A 2 -2.62 -8.29 -16.48
N GLN A 3 -3.23 -9.34 -17.04
CA GLN A 3 -4.66 -9.32 -17.31
C GLN A 3 -5.41 -9.66 -16.00
N GLY A 4 -6.19 -8.71 -15.48
CA GLY A 4 -7.27 -9.00 -14.53
C GLY A 4 -7.03 -8.67 -13.04
N ILE A 5 -5.94 -8.03 -12.63
CA ILE A 5 -5.85 -7.58 -11.23
C ILE A 5 -6.78 -6.38 -11.01
N ASN A 6 -7.77 -6.56 -10.14
CA ASN A 6 -8.59 -5.47 -9.63
C ASN A 6 -7.85 -4.77 -8.49
N PHE A 7 -7.35 -3.55 -8.73
CA PHE A 7 -6.63 -2.75 -7.73
C PHE A 7 -7.54 -2.05 -6.71
N GLY A 8 -8.84 -1.91 -7.02
CA GLY A 8 -9.80 -1.20 -6.18
C GLY A 8 -9.86 -1.69 -4.73
N PRO A 9 -9.93 -3.01 -4.47
CA PRO A 9 -9.89 -3.55 -3.11
C PRO A 9 -8.65 -3.14 -2.31
N PHE A 10 -7.46 -3.16 -2.93
CA PHE A 10 -6.20 -2.81 -2.25
C PHE A 10 -6.12 -1.32 -1.93
N VAL A 11 -6.61 -0.46 -2.83
CA VAL A 11 -6.75 0.98 -2.55
C VAL A 11 -7.74 1.21 -1.40
N ALA A 12 -8.87 0.50 -1.38
CA ALA A 12 -9.86 0.62 -0.31
C ALA A 12 -9.32 0.13 1.05
N MET A 13 -8.46 -0.89 1.07
CA MET A 13 -7.75 -1.33 2.27
C MET A 13 -6.77 -0.26 2.76
N HIS A 14 -5.93 0.28 1.86
CA HIS A 14 -4.98 1.36 2.15
C HIS A 14 -5.67 2.57 2.81
N LEU A 15 -6.84 2.98 2.27
CA LEU A 15 -7.64 4.10 2.81
C LEU A 15 -8.23 3.82 4.20
N ARG A 16 -8.47 2.56 4.55
CA ARG A 16 -9.03 2.15 5.86
C ARG A 16 -7.96 1.88 6.91
N GLY A 17 -6.68 2.04 6.59
CA GLY A 17 -5.59 1.68 7.49
C GLY A 17 -5.25 0.18 7.49
N ASP A 18 -5.82 -0.59 6.56
CA ASP A 18 -5.44 -1.98 6.34
C ASP A 18 -4.28 -2.02 5.35
N TRP A 19 -3.06 -2.08 5.89
CA TRP A 19 -1.83 -1.93 5.11
C TRP A 19 -1.18 -3.25 4.68
N GLY A 20 -1.84 -4.37 4.97
CA GLY A 20 -1.38 -5.70 4.60
C GLY A 20 -0.09 -6.12 5.29
N ASP A 21 0.82 -6.70 4.51
CA ASP A 21 1.99 -7.47 4.92
C ASP A 21 3.20 -6.59 5.26
N ILE A 22 2.96 -5.45 5.93
CA ILE A 22 4.01 -4.57 6.46
C ILE A 22 4.35 -4.92 7.92
N SER A 23 5.60 -4.69 8.31
CA SER A 23 6.09 -4.91 9.67
C SER A 23 5.44 -3.97 10.69
N GLU A 24 5.48 -4.31 11.97
CA GLU A 24 4.98 -3.45 13.06
C GLU A 24 5.68 -2.08 13.10
N ILE A 25 6.96 -2.02 12.70
CA ILE A 25 7.69 -0.76 12.58
C ILE A 25 7.10 0.11 11.46
N GLU A 26 6.79 -0.48 10.30
CA GLU A 26 6.16 0.22 9.18
C GLU A 26 4.74 0.66 9.51
N LYS A 27 3.96 -0.14 10.25
CA LYS A 27 2.64 0.26 10.77
C LYS A 27 2.77 1.47 11.69
N ALA A 28 3.75 1.47 12.60
CA ALA A 28 4.01 2.60 13.49
C ALA A 28 4.41 3.86 12.69
N MET A 29 5.21 3.73 11.64
CA MET A 29 5.56 4.84 10.76
C MET A 29 4.34 5.39 9.99
N ASN A 30 3.45 4.53 9.52
CA ASN A 30 2.21 4.96 8.87
C ASN A 30 1.32 5.74 9.86
N LEU A 31 1.14 5.23 11.08
CA LEU A 31 0.38 5.92 12.13
C LEU A 31 0.99 7.27 12.45
N PHE A 32 2.31 7.33 12.66
CA PHE A 32 3.02 8.58 12.89
C PHE A 32 2.81 9.58 11.75
N SER A 33 2.87 9.13 10.49
CA SER A 33 2.64 9.99 9.33
C SER A 33 1.22 10.54 9.24
N LEU A 34 0.23 9.74 9.62
CA LEU A 34 -1.18 10.16 9.66
C LEU A 34 -1.42 11.18 10.77
N GLU A 35 -0.91 10.92 11.97
CA GLU A 35 -1.04 11.81 13.13
C GLU A 35 -0.36 13.18 12.89
N ASN A 36 0.79 13.17 12.21
CA ASN A 36 1.59 14.36 11.98
C ASN A 36 1.35 15.00 10.60
N ASN A 37 0.38 14.49 9.82
CA ASN A 37 0.08 14.96 8.46
C ASN A 37 1.31 15.07 7.55
N THR A 38 2.31 14.20 7.74
CA THR A 38 3.49 14.16 6.85
C THR A 38 3.12 13.53 5.51
N GLY A 39 2.04 12.73 5.50
CA GLY A 39 1.42 12.19 4.29
C GLY A 39 2.18 11.03 3.68
N HIS A 40 3.02 10.31 4.43
CA HIS A 40 3.75 9.12 3.98
C HIS A 40 3.13 7.83 4.53
N VAL A 41 2.42 7.08 3.69
CA VAL A 41 1.80 5.80 4.07
C VAL A 41 2.22 4.73 3.08
N LEU A 42 2.52 3.53 3.55
CA LEU A 42 2.87 2.34 2.77
C LEU A 42 1.87 1.22 3.02
N SER A 43 1.51 0.48 1.98
CA SER A 43 0.85 -0.82 2.07
C SER A 43 1.48 -1.80 1.11
N ILE A 44 1.56 -3.04 1.56
CA ILE A 44 2.10 -4.16 0.79
C ILE A 44 1.07 -5.27 0.87
N HIS A 45 0.64 -5.79 -0.27
CA HIS A 45 -0.29 -6.92 -0.32
C HIS A 45 0.26 -8.00 -1.24
N GLN A 46 0.53 -9.18 -0.69
CA GLN A 46 0.80 -10.35 -1.50
C GLN A 46 -0.51 -10.89 -2.10
N VAL A 47 -0.62 -10.90 -3.42
CA VAL A 47 -1.82 -11.37 -4.15
C VAL A 47 -1.66 -12.82 -4.56
N THR A 48 -0.47 -13.17 -5.05
CA THR A 48 -0.02 -14.54 -5.31
C THR A 48 1.42 -14.66 -4.79
N PRO A 49 2.00 -15.87 -4.68
CA PRO A 49 3.41 -16.01 -4.28
C PRO A 49 4.39 -15.20 -5.14
N GLU A 50 4.04 -14.92 -6.39
CA GLU A 50 4.85 -14.20 -7.38
C GLU A 50 4.48 -12.71 -7.52
N ILE A 51 3.28 -12.32 -7.07
CA ILE A 51 2.74 -10.97 -7.27
C ILE A 51 2.52 -10.28 -5.93
N THR A 52 3.28 -9.22 -5.72
CA THR A 52 3.09 -8.28 -4.60
C THR A 52 2.73 -6.90 -5.14
N ILE A 53 1.66 -6.32 -4.59
CA ILE A 53 1.24 -4.95 -4.88
C ILE A 53 1.78 -4.04 -3.78
N TRP A 54 2.44 -2.96 -4.19
CA TRP A 54 2.87 -1.90 -3.29
C TRP A 54 2.03 -0.65 -3.55
N ILE A 55 1.47 -0.06 -2.49
CA ILE A 55 0.72 1.19 -2.55
C ILE A 55 1.38 2.16 -1.60
N THR A 56 1.76 3.34 -2.10
CA THR A 56 2.24 4.42 -1.24
C THR A 56 1.47 5.70 -1.47
N THR A 57 1.14 6.40 -0.40
CA THR A 57 0.69 7.79 -0.46
C THR A 57 1.81 8.67 0.06
N LYS A 58 2.19 9.70 -0.71
CA LYS A 58 3.18 10.73 -0.37
C LYS A 58 2.74 12.08 -0.89
N ALA A 59 2.72 13.12 -0.05
CA ALA A 59 2.41 14.49 -0.45
C ALA A 59 1.11 14.64 -1.28
N GLY A 60 0.06 13.91 -0.91
CA GLY A 60 -1.24 13.92 -1.60
C GLY A 60 -1.29 13.12 -2.90
N GLN A 61 -0.22 12.40 -3.25
CA GLN A 61 -0.16 11.53 -4.42
C GLN A 61 -0.13 10.08 -3.97
N THR A 62 -0.96 9.24 -4.58
CA THR A 62 -0.95 7.79 -4.36
C THR A 62 -0.37 7.09 -5.58
N VAL A 63 0.62 6.24 -5.36
CA VAL A 63 1.30 5.45 -6.38
C VAL A 63 1.08 3.97 -6.10
N ILE A 64 0.69 3.22 -7.13
CA ILE A 64 0.59 1.76 -7.10
C ILE A 64 1.71 1.20 -7.97
N MET A 65 2.60 0.41 -7.38
CA MET A 65 3.68 -0.25 -8.11
C MET A 65 3.21 -1.63 -8.57
N LEU A 66 3.39 -1.89 -9.86
CA LEU A 66 3.05 -3.16 -10.49
C LEU A 66 4.26 -4.11 -10.46
N PRO A 67 4.05 -5.43 -10.38
CA PRO A 67 5.13 -6.40 -10.52
C PRO A 67 5.76 -6.26 -11.91
N THR A 68 7.08 -6.47 -11.98
CA THR A 68 7.86 -6.24 -13.20
C THR A 68 7.77 -7.36 -14.22
N ASN A 69 7.25 -8.56 -13.90
CA ASN A 69 6.99 -9.66 -14.84
C ASN A 69 5.84 -10.56 -14.41
#